data_AF-A0A0C3F0P3-F1
#
_entry.id   AF-A0A0C3F0P3-F1
#
_cell.length_a   1.000
_cell.length_b   1.000
_cell.length_c   1.000
_cell.angle_alpha   90.00
_cell.angle_beta   90.00
_cell.angle_gamma   90.00
#
_symmetry.space_group_name_H-M   'P 1'
#
loop_
_entity.id
_entity.type
_entity.pdbx_description
1 polymer ?
#
loop_
_entity_poly.entity_id
_entity_poly.type
_entity_poly.pdbx_seq_one_letter_code
_entity_poly.pdbx_strand_id
1 'polypeptide(L)'
;MARASDVFTEGDADLKVLEVKSWLKSRGVRDFEPVSLFADQLTKDTVAAIEKLADTCTANKSSSAIKKAIVKGIPRQAVLKPSHAVYRLQNQRFALGDRVTMVQDSGGVPLSVKGVVIGLNTKSIDVVWDVPFMSGVTIGDRCSEYRGSTVEFDSCLNLTNPQFVASTNPKAPATSIPNTPFKPRSGPYPAVRPAPGHIGASGFRPAPARFVVSSLDLINSVL
;
A
#
# COMPACT_ATOMS: atom_id res chain seq x y z
N MET A 1 13.92 -30.20 18.37
CA MET A 1 13.58 -30.29 16.94
C MET A 1 12.69 -31.51 16.75
N ALA A 2 11.59 -31.38 16.03
CA ALA A 2 10.75 -32.53 15.66
C ALA A 2 11.52 -33.45 14.69
N ARG A 3 11.39 -34.77 14.86
CA ARG A 3 11.96 -35.81 14.00
C ARG A 3 10.95 -36.21 12.92
N ALA A 4 11.42 -36.75 11.79
CA ALA A 4 10.56 -37.23 10.71
C ALA A 4 9.55 -38.30 11.21
N SER A 5 10.00 -39.15 12.14
CA SER A 5 9.19 -40.16 12.82
C SER A 5 8.06 -39.61 13.68
N ASP A 6 8.11 -38.34 14.09
CA ASP A 6 7.07 -37.71 14.91
C ASP A 6 5.83 -37.34 14.07
N VAL A 7 5.97 -37.29 12.74
CA VAL A 7 4.93 -36.90 11.77
C VAL A 7 4.52 -38.08 10.88
N PHE A 8 5.48 -38.90 10.44
CA PHE A 8 5.24 -40.08 9.61
C PHE A 8 5.44 -41.36 10.42
N THR A 9 4.34 -41.96 10.86
CA THR A 9 4.32 -43.18 11.69
C THR A 9 4.48 -44.47 10.89
N GLU A 10 4.31 -44.43 9.57
CA GLU A 10 4.32 -45.60 8.70
C GLU A 10 5.38 -45.48 7.59
N GLY A 11 6.15 -46.55 7.41
CA GLY A 11 7.18 -46.67 6.37
C GLY A 11 8.46 -45.91 6.72
N ASP A 12 9.30 -45.69 5.71
CA ASP A 12 10.55 -44.96 5.85
C ASP A 12 10.28 -43.44 5.91
N ALA A 13 10.23 -42.92 7.13
CA ALA A 13 9.83 -41.53 7.42
C ALA A 13 10.74 -40.50 6.72
N ASP A 14 12.02 -40.81 6.57
CA ASP A 14 12.99 -39.92 5.94
C ASP A 14 12.77 -39.82 4.41
N LEU A 15 12.40 -40.93 3.76
CA LEU A 15 12.04 -40.93 2.34
C LEU A 15 10.78 -40.10 2.08
N LYS A 16 9.77 -40.20 2.94
CA LYS A 16 8.54 -39.38 2.82
C LYS A 16 8.82 -37.89 2.98
N VAL A 17 9.68 -37.49 3.91
CA VAL A 17 10.10 -36.08 4.03
C VAL A 17 10.80 -35.60 2.77
N LEU A 18 11.62 -36.44 2.15
CA LEU A 18 12.37 -36.10 0.94
C LEU A 18 11.45 -35.97 -0.29
N GLU A 19 10.45 -36.84 -0.39
CA GLU A 19 9.38 -36.75 -1.38
C GLU A 19 8.57 -35.45 -1.22
N VAL A 20 8.10 -35.14 -0.01
CA VAL A 20 7.36 -33.90 0.29
C VAL A 20 8.19 -32.66 -0.03
N LYS A 21 9.48 -32.67 0.32
CA LYS A 21 10.39 -31.57 0.00
C LYS A 21 10.56 -31.38 -1.51
N SER A 22 10.59 -32.47 -2.27
CA SER A 22 10.72 -32.44 -3.73
C SER A 22 9.43 -31.96 -4.38
N TRP A 23 8.27 -32.38 -3.86
CA TRP A 23 6.96 -31.90 -4.28
C TRP A 23 6.77 -30.41 -3.98
N LEU A 24 7.15 -29.93 -2.79
CA LEU A 24 7.07 -28.49 -2.46
C LEU A 24 7.95 -27.64 -3.38
N LYS A 25 9.11 -28.17 -3.80
CA LYS A 25 9.96 -27.51 -4.80
C LYS A 25 9.32 -27.49 -6.18
N SER A 26 8.73 -28.59 -6.64
CA SER A 26 8.05 -28.62 -7.96
C SER A 26 6.81 -27.72 -8.01
N ARG A 27 6.22 -27.40 -6.85
CA ARG A 27 5.14 -26.43 -6.70
C ARG A 27 5.57 -24.97 -6.55
N GLY A 28 6.87 -24.68 -6.53
CA GLY A 28 7.38 -23.30 -6.44
C GLY A 28 7.14 -22.62 -5.08
N VAL A 29 6.92 -23.38 -4.00
CA VAL A 29 6.59 -22.82 -2.68
C VAL A 29 7.73 -21.97 -2.09
N ARG A 30 8.94 -22.11 -2.61
CA ARG A 30 10.12 -21.34 -2.19
C ARG A 30 10.29 -20.03 -2.95
N ASP A 31 9.53 -19.83 -4.03
CA ASP A 31 9.68 -18.68 -4.93
C ASP A 31 8.72 -17.54 -4.56
N PHE A 32 7.97 -17.70 -3.47
CA PHE A 32 7.12 -16.63 -2.94
C PHE A 32 7.97 -15.51 -2.36
N GLU A 33 7.70 -14.30 -2.81
CA GLU A 33 8.27 -13.10 -2.22
C GLU A 33 7.70 -12.92 -0.80
N PRO A 34 8.56 -12.70 0.22
CA PRO A 34 8.08 -12.35 1.56
C PRO A 34 7.45 -10.96 1.54
N VAL A 35 6.13 -10.89 1.70
CA VAL A 35 5.38 -9.64 1.77
C VAL A 35 5.02 -9.30 3.21
N SER A 36 5.15 -8.04 3.59
CA SER A 36 4.68 -7.55 4.89
C SER A 36 3.16 -7.70 4.99
N LEU A 37 2.67 -8.33 6.06
CA LEU A 37 1.22 -8.40 6.37
C LEU A 37 0.57 -7.01 6.52
N PHE A 38 1.38 -5.98 6.70
CA PHE A 38 0.93 -4.62 6.95
C PHE A 38 1.04 -3.69 5.74
N ALA A 39 1.49 -4.17 4.58
CA ALA A 39 1.57 -3.37 3.37
C ALA A 39 0.51 -3.86 2.37
N ASP A 40 -0.23 -2.91 1.80
CA ASP A 40 -1.13 -3.21 0.67
C ASP A 40 -0.33 -2.99 -0.61
N GLN A 41 -0.30 -3.97 -1.52
CA GLN A 41 0.55 -3.94 -2.70
C GLN A 41 -0.13 -4.60 -3.91
N LEU A 42 0.10 -4.06 -5.10
CA LEU A 42 -0.35 -4.65 -6.36
C LEU A 42 0.51 -5.85 -6.77
N THR A 43 -0.12 -6.81 -7.46
CA THR A 43 0.57 -7.97 -8.01
C THR A 43 1.51 -7.59 -9.15
N LYS A 44 2.59 -8.36 -9.34
CA LYS A 44 3.58 -8.15 -10.40
C LYS A 44 2.95 -8.05 -11.79
N ASP A 45 1.99 -8.92 -12.10
CA ASP A 45 1.29 -8.91 -13.40
C ASP A 45 0.51 -7.60 -13.62
N THR A 46 -0.11 -7.07 -12.57
CA THR A 46 -0.84 -5.80 -12.62
C THR A 46 0.12 -4.63 -12.85
N VAL A 47 1.27 -4.64 -12.16
CA VAL A 47 2.31 -3.62 -12.32
C VAL A 47 2.87 -3.63 -13.75
N ALA A 48 3.17 -4.80 -14.30
CA ALA A 48 3.63 -4.93 -15.68
C ALA A 48 2.59 -4.41 -16.70
N ALA A 49 1.29 -4.65 -16.46
CA ALA A 49 0.22 -4.10 -17.29
C ALA A 49 0.15 -2.56 -17.20
N ILE A 50 0.34 -1.98 -16.01
CA ILE A 50 0.40 -0.53 -15.80
C ILE A 50 1.59 0.07 -16.54
N GLU A 51 2.77 -0.54 -16.48
CA GLU A 51 3.96 -0.08 -17.21
C GLU A 51 3.73 -0.05 -18.71
N LYS A 52 3.19 -1.15 -19.27
CA LYS A 52 2.87 -1.23 -20.69
C LYS A 52 1.87 -0.15 -21.13
N LEU A 53 0.87 0.13 -20.30
CA LEU A 53 -0.08 1.20 -20.54
C LEU A 53 0.61 2.57 -20.49
N ALA A 54 1.46 2.81 -19.49
CA ALA A 54 2.21 4.05 -19.35
C ALA A 54 3.15 4.31 -20.54
N ASP A 55 3.79 3.25 -21.06
CA ASP A 55 4.63 3.31 -22.26
C ASP A 55 3.82 3.66 -23.50
N THR A 56 2.67 3.01 -23.67
CA THR A 56 1.75 3.31 -24.77
C THR A 56 1.27 4.76 -24.70
N CYS A 57 0.86 5.22 -23.52
CA CYS A 57 0.46 6.61 -23.31
C CYS A 57 1.61 7.58 -23.59
N THR A 58 2.83 7.23 -23.18
CA THR A 58 4.01 8.10 -23.36
C THR A 58 4.47 8.16 -24.81
N ALA A 59 4.43 7.04 -25.54
CA ALA A 59 4.69 7.01 -26.99
C ALA A 59 3.67 7.85 -27.78
N ASN A 60 2.41 7.89 -27.33
CA ASN A 60 1.36 8.67 -27.96
C ASN A 60 1.31 10.16 -27.52
N LYS A 61 2.15 10.58 -26.55
CA LYS A 61 2.21 11.98 -26.12
C LYS A 61 2.84 12.83 -27.24
N SER A 62 2.03 13.68 -27.88
CA SER A 62 2.54 14.68 -28.81
C SER A 62 2.77 16.01 -28.09
N SER A 63 3.94 16.63 -28.30
CA SER A 63 4.23 17.99 -27.81
C SER A 63 3.27 19.04 -28.38
N SER A 64 2.70 18.78 -29.56
CA SER A 64 1.70 19.64 -30.21
C SER A 64 0.38 19.74 -29.44
N ALA A 65 0.07 18.76 -28.58
CA ALA A 65 -1.12 18.77 -27.73
C ALA A 65 -0.96 19.66 -26.49
N ILE A 66 0.27 20.07 -26.14
CA ILE A 66 0.56 20.88 -24.96
C ILE A 66 0.30 22.35 -25.29
N LYS A 67 -0.90 22.83 -24.97
CA LYS A 67 -1.26 24.24 -25.13
C LYS A 67 -0.71 25.05 -23.95
N LYS A 68 0.12 26.05 -24.23
CA LYS A 68 0.48 27.07 -23.23
C LYS A 68 -0.77 27.92 -22.94
N ALA A 69 -1.21 27.94 -21.69
CA ALA A 69 -2.30 28.81 -21.24
C ALA A 69 -1.72 29.89 -20.31
N ILE A 70 -1.98 31.16 -20.63
CA ILE A 70 -1.64 32.28 -19.74
C ILE A 70 -2.86 32.52 -18.85
N VAL A 71 -2.73 32.19 -17.58
CA VAL A 71 -3.78 32.42 -16.57
C VAL A 71 -3.33 33.57 -15.68
N LYS A 72 -4.13 34.63 -15.60
CA LYS A 72 -3.85 35.83 -14.79
C LYS A 72 -4.72 35.84 -13.53
N GLY A 73 -4.26 36.53 -12.49
CA GLY A 73 -5.03 36.73 -11.25
C GLY A 73 -5.14 35.49 -10.37
N ILE A 74 -4.19 34.56 -10.43
CA ILE A 74 -4.20 33.34 -9.61
C ILE A 74 -3.90 33.72 -8.14
N PRO A 75 -4.80 33.38 -7.20
CA PRO A 75 -4.54 33.59 -5.77
C PRO A 75 -3.29 32.82 -5.32
N ARG A 76 -2.47 33.43 -4.45
CA ARG A 76 -1.24 32.79 -3.93
C ARG A 76 -1.49 31.41 -3.30
N GLN A 77 -2.64 31.25 -2.64
CA GLN A 77 -3.04 29.99 -2.00
C GLN A 77 -3.27 28.85 -2.99
N ALA A 78 -3.54 29.16 -4.27
CA ALA A 78 -3.77 28.19 -5.33
C ALA A 78 -2.47 27.75 -6.03
N VAL A 79 -1.33 28.36 -5.69
CA VAL A 79 -0.02 28.01 -6.24
C VAL A 79 0.81 27.32 -5.16
N LEU A 80 1.30 26.12 -5.47
CA LEU A 80 2.20 25.39 -4.60
C LEU A 80 3.65 25.60 -5.07
N LYS A 81 4.50 26.05 -4.15
CA LYS A 81 5.95 26.05 -4.38
C LYS A 81 6.49 24.63 -4.10
N PRO A 82 7.25 24.00 -5.01
CA PRO A 82 7.84 22.67 -4.83
C PRO A 82 8.57 22.46 -3.49
N SER A 83 9.45 23.40 -3.12
CA SER A 83 10.18 23.36 -1.85
C SER A 83 9.29 23.41 -0.59
N HIS A 84 7.99 23.66 -0.75
CA HIS A 84 7.01 23.75 0.34
C HIS A 84 6.13 22.49 0.44
N ALA A 85 6.34 21.49 -0.42
CA ALA A 85 5.52 20.27 -0.49
C ALA A 85 5.41 19.57 0.87
N VAL A 86 6.53 19.33 1.54
CA VAL A 86 6.63 18.61 2.83
C VAL A 86 5.64 19.11 3.90
N TYR A 87 5.42 20.42 3.98
CA TYR A 87 4.52 20.99 4.99
C TYR A 87 3.15 21.40 4.43
N ARG A 88 3.00 21.50 3.11
CA ARG A 88 1.72 21.85 2.46
C ARG A 88 0.89 20.64 2.08
N LEU A 89 1.51 19.50 1.78
CA LEU A 89 0.86 18.27 1.31
C LEU A 89 0.67 17.23 2.42
N GLN A 90 0.67 17.67 3.67
CA GLN A 90 0.45 16.80 4.81
C GLN A 90 -0.93 16.15 4.77
N ASN A 91 -1.03 14.95 5.35
CA ASN A 91 -2.30 14.27 5.58
C ASN A 91 -3.10 13.92 4.31
N GLN A 92 -2.44 13.95 3.16
CA GLN A 92 -3.02 13.53 1.91
C GLN A 92 -3.31 12.03 1.93
N ARG A 93 -4.49 11.66 1.44
CA ARG A 93 -4.93 10.27 1.32
C ARG A 93 -4.47 9.67 0.00
N PHE A 94 -4.00 8.43 0.07
CA PHE A 94 -3.61 7.63 -1.08
C PHE A 94 -4.28 6.26 -1.02
N ALA A 95 -4.60 5.71 -2.17
CA ALA A 95 -5.04 4.35 -2.38
C ALA A 95 -4.15 3.66 -3.42
N LEU A 96 -4.15 2.33 -3.45
CA LEU A 96 -3.53 1.58 -4.55
C LEU A 96 -4.20 1.95 -5.87
N GLY A 97 -3.37 2.10 -6.91
CA GLY A 97 -3.81 2.52 -8.24
C GLY A 97 -4.01 4.02 -8.39
N ASP A 98 -3.85 4.82 -7.33
CA ASP A 98 -3.94 6.28 -7.45
C ASP A 98 -2.84 6.83 -8.35
N ARG A 99 -3.23 7.83 -9.15
CA ARG A 99 -2.34 8.56 -10.03
C ARG A 99 -1.70 9.68 -9.25
N VAL A 100 -0.37 9.77 -9.32
CA VAL A 100 0.39 10.77 -8.55
C VAL A 100 1.37 11.52 -9.42
N THR A 101 1.83 12.68 -8.95
CA THR A 101 2.95 13.42 -9.53
C THR A 101 3.94 13.85 -8.46
N MET A 102 5.24 13.76 -8.78
CA MET A 102 6.30 14.25 -7.92
C MET A 102 6.28 15.78 -7.87
N VAL A 103 6.21 16.33 -6.66
CA VAL A 103 6.16 17.78 -6.44
C VAL A 103 7.40 18.30 -5.71
N GLN A 104 8.05 17.47 -4.91
CA GLN A 104 9.28 17.87 -4.23
C GLN A 104 10.39 18.13 -5.26
N ASP A 105 11.12 19.24 -5.08
CA ASP A 105 12.21 19.68 -5.97
C ASP A 105 13.58 19.12 -5.57
N SER A 106 13.61 18.28 -4.55
CA SER A 106 14.80 17.60 -4.04
C SER A 106 14.55 16.09 -3.96
N GLY A 107 15.63 15.30 -4.05
CA GLY A 107 15.56 13.84 -4.02
C GLY A 107 15.97 13.21 -5.36
N GLY A 108 15.77 11.89 -5.47
CA GLY A 108 16.18 11.11 -6.64
C GLY A 108 15.15 11.05 -7.77
N VAL A 109 13.89 11.42 -7.51
CA VAL A 109 12.82 11.39 -8.52
C VAL A 109 12.72 12.75 -9.21
N PRO A 110 12.69 12.83 -10.55
CA PRO A 110 12.59 14.11 -11.24
C PRO A 110 11.25 14.81 -10.98
N LEU A 111 11.31 16.14 -10.86
CA LEU A 111 10.15 16.99 -10.61
C LEU A 111 9.08 16.82 -11.70
N SER A 112 7.80 16.81 -11.31
CA SER A 112 6.64 16.72 -12.20
C SER A 112 6.50 15.42 -13.01
N VAL A 113 7.34 14.42 -12.75
CA VAL A 113 7.12 13.06 -13.27
C VAL A 113 5.83 12.52 -12.65
N LYS A 114 5.09 11.75 -13.44
CA LYS A 114 3.83 11.12 -13.03
C LYS A 114 4.04 9.63 -12.84
N GLY A 115 3.28 9.04 -11.92
CA GLY A 115 3.37 7.63 -11.58
C GLY A 115 2.07 7.10 -11.02
N VAL A 116 2.05 5.81 -10.73
CA VAL A 116 0.91 5.11 -10.11
C VAL A 116 1.37 4.50 -8.79
N VAL A 117 0.56 4.66 -7.76
CA VAL A 117 0.80 4.03 -6.45
C VAL A 117 0.57 2.52 -6.58
N ILE A 118 1.63 1.74 -6.36
CA ILE A 118 1.59 0.27 -6.41
C ILE A 118 1.71 -0.36 -5.02
N GLY A 119 2.11 0.41 -4.01
CA GLY A 119 2.23 -0.06 -2.63
C GLY A 119 1.95 1.05 -1.62
N LEU A 120 1.32 0.69 -0.51
CA LEU A 120 1.07 1.56 0.64
C LEU A 120 1.79 1.00 1.87
N ASN A 121 2.71 1.79 2.40
CA ASN A 121 3.41 1.53 3.65
C ASN A 121 2.89 2.47 4.75
N THR A 122 3.38 2.33 5.97
CA THR A 122 2.90 3.14 7.12
C THR A 122 3.25 4.63 7.00
N LYS A 123 4.38 4.96 6.37
CA LYS A 123 4.92 6.33 6.25
C LYS A 123 5.27 6.75 4.82
N SER A 124 5.12 5.84 3.86
CA SER A 124 5.55 6.02 2.49
C SER A 124 4.63 5.29 1.52
N ILE A 125 4.78 5.61 0.25
CA ILE A 125 4.14 4.93 -0.87
C ILE A 125 5.20 4.41 -1.82
N ASP A 126 4.91 3.26 -2.43
CA ASP A 126 5.71 2.71 -3.52
C ASP A 126 5.03 3.10 -4.83
N VAL A 127 5.78 3.77 -5.71
CA VAL A 127 5.27 4.36 -6.95
C VAL A 127 6.06 3.82 -8.14
N VAL A 128 5.34 3.43 -9.19
CA VAL A 128 5.93 3.16 -10.50
C VAL A 128 5.72 4.38 -11.39
N TRP A 129 6.82 4.91 -11.91
CA TRP A 129 6.83 6.14 -12.70
C TRP A 129 6.64 5.88 -14.19
N ASP A 130 5.99 6.82 -14.87
CA ASP A 130 5.70 6.77 -16.31
C ASP A 130 6.93 6.76 -17.21
N VAL A 131 8.07 7.22 -16.70
CA VAL A 131 9.31 7.43 -17.44
C VAL A 131 10.45 6.88 -16.60
N PRO A 132 11.41 6.15 -17.19
CA PRO A 132 12.57 5.66 -16.46
C PRO A 132 13.51 6.80 -16.08
N PHE A 133 14.18 6.68 -14.93
CA PHE A 133 15.14 7.65 -14.40
C PHE A 133 16.23 6.94 -13.59
N MET A 134 17.41 7.53 -13.52
CA MET A 134 18.63 6.86 -13.02
C MET A 134 18.51 6.30 -11.60
N SER A 135 17.76 6.95 -10.71
CA SER A 135 17.59 6.51 -9.32
C SER A 135 16.42 5.55 -9.11
N GLY A 136 15.74 5.13 -10.18
CA GLY A 136 14.64 4.17 -10.09
C GLY A 136 15.12 2.75 -9.81
N VAL A 137 14.34 2.02 -9.03
CA VAL A 137 14.60 0.64 -8.58
C VAL A 137 13.45 -0.29 -8.97
N THR A 138 13.62 -1.60 -8.82
CA THR A 138 12.62 -2.61 -9.22
C THR A 138 11.56 -2.92 -8.14
N ILE A 139 11.63 -2.27 -6.96
CA ILE A 139 10.74 -2.48 -5.80
C ILE A 139 10.51 -3.99 -5.54
N GLY A 140 11.60 -4.71 -5.33
CA GLY A 140 11.55 -6.17 -5.13
C GLY A 140 11.17 -6.94 -6.40
N ASP A 141 11.71 -6.55 -7.55
CA ASP A 141 11.44 -7.20 -8.85
C ASP A 141 9.94 -7.16 -9.28
N ARG A 142 9.20 -6.16 -8.80
CA ARG A 142 7.79 -5.91 -9.18
C ARG A 142 7.66 -5.06 -10.43
N CYS A 143 8.57 -4.12 -10.63
CA CYS A 143 8.60 -3.25 -11.80
C CYS A 143 9.96 -3.33 -12.51
N SER A 144 10.02 -2.84 -13.76
CA SER A 144 11.28 -2.78 -14.49
C SER A 144 12.31 -1.86 -13.83
N GLU A 145 13.59 -2.06 -14.17
CA GLU A 145 14.68 -1.20 -13.68
C GLU A 145 14.44 0.27 -14.02
N TYR A 146 14.93 1.17 -13.18
CA TYR A 146 14.81 2.62 -13.37
C TYR A 146 13.37 3.17 -13.31
N ARG A 147 12.36 2.38 -12.92
CA ARG A 147 10.95 2.81 -12.87
C ARG A 147 10.36 3.04 -11.50
N GLY A 148 10.75 2.27 -10.49
CA GLY A 148 10.12 2.31 -9.18
C GLY A 148 10.82 3.22 -8.19
N SER A 149 10.10 3.79 -7.23
CA SER A 149 10.69 4.34 -6.01
C SER A 149 9.72 4.33 -4.84
N THR A 150 10.26 4.23 -3.63
CA THR A 150 9.53 4.50 -2.38
C THR A 150 9.68 5.99 -2.03
N VAL A 151 8.57 6.69 -1.81
CA VAL A 151 8.55 8.14 -1.51
C VAL A 151 7.61 8.46 -0.35
N GLU A 152 7.84 9.57 0.33
CA GLU A 152 6.98 10.03 1.43
C GLU A 152 5.66 10.61 0.92
N PHE A 153 4.61 10.58 1.74
CA PHE A 153 3.24 11.00 1.35
C PHE A 153 3.15 12.47 0.93
N ASP A 154 3.99 13.33 1.48
CA ASP A 154 4.01 14.78 1.28
C ASP A 154 4.94 15.22 0.13
N SER A 155 5.69 14.28 -0.47
CA SER A 155 6.53 14.54 -1.65
C SER A 155 5.72 14.60 -2.95
N CYS A 156 4.53 14.00 -2.95
CA CYS A 156 3.71 13.76 -4.14
C CYS A 156 2.31 14.37 -4.01
N LEU A 157 1.70 14.70 -5.15
CA LEU A 157 0.30 15.10 -5.23
C LEU A 157 -0.53 13.99 -5.88
N ASN A 158 -1.65 13.64 -5.24
CA ASN A 158 -2.65 12.72 -5.74
C ASN A 158 -3.55 13.43 -6.76
N LEU A 159 -3.54 12.90 -7.97
CA LEU A 159 -4.30 13.39 -9.11
C LEU A 159 -5.62 12.63 -9.30
N THR A 160 -5.72 11.39 -8.81
CA THR A 160 -6.96 10.60 -8.85
C THR A 160 -7.98 11.11 -7.84
N ASN A 161 -7.53 11.43 -6.63
CA ASN A 161 -8.34 12.04 -5.58
C ASN A 161 -7.76 13.40 -5.18
N PRO A 162 -8.07 14.49 -5.93
CA PRO A 162 -7.52 15.81 -5.69
C PRO A 162 -7.99 16.40 -4.35
N GLN A 163 -7.07 16.56 -3.40
CA GLN A 163 -7.36 17.05 -2.05
C GLN A 163 -6.89 18.48 -1.79
N PHE A 164 -6.04 19.03 -2.66
CA PHE A 164 -5.44 20.37 -2.53
C PHE A 164 -5.87 21.30 -3.65
N VAL A 165 -7.15 21.24 -4.02
CA VAL A 165 -7.72 22.10 -5.08
C VAL A 165 -8.19 23.42 -4.47
N ALA A 166 -7.61 24.52 -4.94
CA ALA A 166 -8.03 25.86 -4.57
C ALA A 166 -8.85 26.49 -5.70
N SER A 167 -9.93 27.18 -5.35
CA SER A 167 -10.70 27.95 -6.31
C SER A 167 -9.91 29.19 -6.76
N THR A 168 -9.97 29.47 -8.06
CA THR A 168 -9.45 30.72 -8.64
C THR A 168 -10.44 31.89 -8.49
N ASN A 169 -11.67 31.63 -8.05
CA ASN A 169 -12.65 32.66 -7.75
C ASN A 169 -12.41 33.22 -6.33
N PRO A 170 -12.08 34.52 -6.18
CA PRO A 170 -11.80 35.13 -4.87
C PRO A 170 -13.01 35.14 -3.91
N LYS A 171 -14.23 34.91 -4.41
CA LYS A 171 -15.46 34.80 -3.59
C LYS A 171 -15.83 33.37 -3.21
N ALA A 172 -15.10 32.37 -3.71
CA ALA A 172 -15.40 30.98 -3.38
C ALA A 172 -14.96 30.66 -1.93
N PRO A 173 -15.74 29.85 -1.20
CA PRO A 173 -15.35 29.42 0.14
C PRO A 173 -14.02 28.66 0.09
N ALA A 174 -13.20 28.83 1.13
CA ALA A 174 -11.94 28.11 1.24
C ALA A 174 -12.18 26.61 1.27
N THR A 175 -11.55 25.86 0.37
CA THR A 175 -11.61 24.40 0.36
C THR A 175 -10.95 23.85 1.63
N SER A 176 -11.57 22.85 2.26
CA SER A 176 -11.02 22.22 3.45
C SER A 176 -9.77 21.41 3.12
N ILE A 177 -8.62 21.82 3.68
CA ILE A 177 -7.39 21.02 3.68
C ILE A 177 -7.59 19.81 4.61
N PRO A 178 -7.08 18.61 4.28
CA PRO A 178 -7.16 17.46 5.18
C PRO A 178 -6.43 17.75 6.51
N ASN A 179 -7.19 17.93 7.59
CA ASN A 179 -6.62 18.18 8.93
C ASN A 179 -6.36 16.90 9.72
N THR A 180 -6.86 15.75 9.26
CA THR A 180 -6.70 14.47 9.94
C THR A 180 -5.51 13.69 9.40
N PRO A 181 -4.55 13.26 10.24
CA PRO A 181 -3.41 12.46 9.79
C PRO A 181 -3.82 11.28 8.91
N PHE A 182 -3.19 11.15 7.75
CA PHE A 182 -3.38 9.97 6.91
C PHE A 182 -2.72 8.78 7.59
N LYS A 183 -3.55 7.83 8.01
CA LYS A 183 -3.12 6.57 8.62
C LYS A 183 -3.63 5.46 7.71
N PRO A 184 -2.86 5.09 6.65
CA PRO A 184 -3.26 3.99 5.79
C PRO A 184 -3.47 2.75 6.67
N ARG A 185 -4.63 2.13 6.54
CA ARG A 185 -4.94 0.93 7.30
C ARG A 185 -4.19 -0.23 6.67
N SER A 186 -3.37 -0.89 7.47
CA SER A 186 -2.60 -2.04 7.08
C SER A 186 -3.43 -3.33 7.21
N GLY A 187 -3.41 -4.17 6.16
CA GLY A 187 -4.00 -5.50 6.16
C GLY A 187 -5.42 -5.60 5.55
N PRO A 188 -5.93 -6.84 5.38
CA PRO A 188 -7.19 -7.11 4.71
C PRO A 188 -8.38 -6.43 5.40
N TYR A 189 -9.28 -5.84 4.61
CA TYR A 189 -10.55 -5.33 5.12
C TYR A 189 -11.38 -6.50 5.67
N PRO A 190 -11.81 -6.47 6.94
CA PRO A 190 -12.79 -7.46 7.39
C PRO A 190 -14.06 -7.28 6.57
N ALA A 191 -14.54 -8.35 5.94
CA ALA A 191 -15.77 -8.35 5.15
C ALA A 191 -16.98 -7.85 5.96
N VAL A 192 -16.93 -8.02 7.28
CA VAL A 192 -17.90 -7.49 8.24
C VAL A 192 -17.27 -6.31 8.99
N ARG A 193 -17.80 -5.10 8.76
CA ARG A 193 -17.43 -3.91 9.53
C ARG A 193 -18.28 -3.89 10.81
N PRO A 194 -17.69 -3.96 12.01
CA PRO A 194 -18.45 -3.82 13.25
C PRO A 194 -19.03 -2.39 13.32
N ALA A 195 -20.22 -2.26 13.90
CA ALA A 195 -20.82 -0.96 14.19
C ALA A 195 -19.94 -0.14 15.16
N PRO A 196 -20.06 1.20 15.18
CA PRO A 196 -19.27 2.03 16.09
C PRO A 196 -19.37 1.53 17.54
N GLY A 197 -18.24 1.24 18.17
CA GLY A 197 -18.18 0.71 19.54
C GLY A 197 -18.08 -0.81 19.67
N HIS A 198 -18.21 -1.58 18.58
CA HIS A 198 -18.02 -3.03 18.60
C HIS A 198 -16.60 -3.46 18.20
N ILE A 199 -16.07 -4.45 18.92
CA ILE A 199 -14.78 -5.07 18.64
C ILE A 199 -14.92 -5.92 17.35
N GLY A 200 -13.92 -5.86 16.46
CA GLY A 200 -13.91 -6.64 15.22
C GLY A 200 -14.06 -8.14 15.46
N ALA A 201 -14.86 -8.82 14.62
CA ALA A 201 -15.16 -10.24 14.76
C ALA A 201 -13.91 -11.15 14.59
N SER A 202 -12.84 -10.64 13.98
CA SER A 202 -11.57 -11.34 13.76
C SER A 202 -10.58 -11.04 14.88
N GLY A 203 -10.24 -12.05 15.69
CA GLY A 203 -9.22 -12.02 16.72
C GLY A 203 -9.21 -13.32 17.51
N PHE A 204 -8.04 -13.74 18.02
CA PHE A 204 -7.92 -14.90 18.90
C PHE A 204 -8.75 -14.63 20.17
N ARG A 205 -9.84 -15.37 20.36
CA ARG A 205 -10.57 -15.36 21.62
C ARG A 205 -9.83 -16.32 22.55
N PRO A 206 -9.30 -15.88 23.71
CA PRO A 206 -8.82 -16.83 24.69
C PRO A 206 -9.97 -17.78 25.01
N ALA A 207 -9.67 -19.08 25.09
CA ALA A 207 -10.66 -20.08 25.47
C ALA A 207 -11.33 -19.66 26.78
N PRO A 208 -12.66 -19.76 26.90
CA PRO A 208 -13.30 -19.49 28.19
C PRO A 208 -12.62 -20.38 29.24
N ALA A 209 -12.19 -19.76 30.34
CA ALA A 209 -11.59 -20.50 31.44
C ALA A 209 -12.53 -21.64 31.81
N ARG A 210 -12.03 -22.88 31.79
CA ARG A 210 -12.80 -24.03 32.27
C ARG A 210 -13.23 -23.70 33.70
N PHE A 211 -14.54 -23.67 33.93
CA PHE A 211 -15.07 -23.72 35.29
C PHE A 211 -14.51 -24.98 35.94
N VAL A 212 -13.54 -24.81 36.82
CA VAL A 212 -13.15 -25.84 37.76
C VAL A 212 -14.27 -25.85 38.78
N VAL A 213 -15.22 -26.77 38.62
CA VAL A 213 -16.14 -27.10 39.71
C VAL A 213 -15.27 -27.66 40.83
N SER A 214 -15.13 -26.89 41.90
CA SER A 214 -14.44 -27.39 43.09
C SER A 214 -15.33 -28.44 43.75
N SER A 215 -14.76 -29.53 44.26
CA SER A 215 -15.50 -30.58 44.98
C SER A 215 -16.24 -30.11 46.24
N LEU A 216 -16.22 -28.81 46.58
CA LEU A 216 -17.00 -28.25 47.68
C LEU A 216 -18.42 -27.82 47.28
N ASP A 217 -18.75 -27.71 46.00
CA ASP A 217 -20.11 -27.30 45.57
C ASP A 217 -21.13 -28.46 45.56
N LEU A 218 -20.70 -29.69 45.91
CA LEU A 218 -21.55 -30.88 45.93
C LEU A 218 -22.22 -31.16 47.29
N ILE A 219 -21.96 -30.34 48.33
CA ILE A 219 -22.45 -30.63 49.69
C ILE A 219 -23.72 -29.84 50.06
N ASN A 220 -24.09 -28.76 49.35
CA ASN A 220 -25.27 -27.95 49.69
C ASN A 220 -26.52 -28.22 48.84
N SER A 221 -26.62 -29.38 48.18
CA SER A 221 -27.83 -29.78 47.43
C SER A 221 -28.54 -31.02 48.03
N VAL A 222 -28.34 -31.31 49.31
CA VAL A 222 -29.19 -32.24 50.07
C VAL A 222 -29.38 -31.69 51.49
N LEU A 223 -30.24 -30.69 51.62
CA LEU A 223 -31.17 -30.46 52.74
C LEU A 223 -32.29 -29.53 52.24
#